data_AF-A0A133V3F7-F1
#
_entry.id   AF-A0A133V3F7-F1
#
_cell.length_a   1.000
_cell.length_b   1.000
_cell.length_c   1.000
_cell.angle_alpha   90.00
_cell.angle_beta   90.00
_cell.angle_gamma   90.00
#
_symmetry.space_group_name_H-M   'P 1'
#
loop_
_entity.id
_entity.type
_entity.pdbx_description
1 polymer ?
#
loop_
_entity_poly.entity_id
_entity_poly.type
_entity_poly.pdbx_seq_one_letter_code
_entity_poly.pdbx_strand_id
1 'polypeptide(L)'
;MEKERQREFRREERRTAKRALNRVLETGLKGVDFEELRESLRSKGVSRGIVKASIDRLLEEDQIVESEGRLYSKGAEVAGREDSARGNVHAFEVEKVLRDRAIVRVDGKWWASLFPEDYDGPRHLIKRGNSFKGVADLYHEDGRFRAWIKGVIKR
;
A
#
# COMPACT_ATOMS: atom_id res chain seq x y z
N MET A 1 17.15 -17.71 23.98
CA MET A 1 17.97 -17.54 22.77
C MET A 1 17.19 -17.72 21.46
N GLU A 2 16.61 -18.88 21.15
CA GLU A 2 15.96 -19.09 19.83
C GLU A 2 14.69 -18.24 19.62
N LYS A 3 13.82 -18.13 20.65
CA LYS A 3 12.64 -17.26 20.61
C LYS A 3 12.97 -15.77 20.43
N GLU A 4 14.11 -15.31 20.94
CA GLU A 4 14.54 -13.91 20.80
C GLU A 4 15.06 -13.65 19.39
N ARG A 5 15.89 -14.55 18.85
CA ARG A 5 16.35 -14.49 17.46
C ARG A 5 15.19 -14.49 16.47
N GLN A 6 14.18 -15.35 16.67
CA GLN A 6 12.98 -15.35 15.84
C GLN A 6 12.18 -14.04 15.94
N ARG A 7 12.06 -13.46 17.15
CA ARG A 7 11.38 -12.17 17.35
C ARG A 7 12.12 -11.03 16.67
N GLU A 8 13.45 -11.02 16.75
CA GLU A 8 14.29 -10.00 16.12
C GLU A 8 14.20 -10.09 14.60
N PHE A 9 14.31 -11.30 14.05
CA PHE A 9 14.14 -11.56 12.62
C PHE A 9 12.79 -11.02 12.11
N ARG A 10 11.67 -11.38 12.76
CA ARG A 10 10.33 -10.90 12.37
C ARG A 10 10.17 -9.39 12.48
N ARG A 11 10.84 -8.76 13.45
CA ARG A 11 10.83 -7.30 13.58
C ARG A 11 11.58 -6.64 12.44
N GLU A 12 12.73 -7.17 12.05
CA GLU A 12 13.54 -6.66 10.96
C GLU A 12 12.87 -6.89 9.59
N GLU A 13 12.30 -8.08 9.37
CA GLU A 13 11.46 -8.43 8.23
C GLU A 13 10.31 -7.43 8.05
N ARG A 14 9.47 -7.22 9.07
CA ARG A 14 8.34 -6.27 8.99
C ARG A 14 8.78 -4.84 8.72
N ARG A 15 9.89 -4.40 9.32
CA ARG A 15 10.45 -3.06 9.07
C ARG A 15 10.93 -2.93 7.64
N THR A 16 11.59 -3.96 7.12
CA THR A 16 12.11 -4.00 5.75
C THR A 16 10.98 -4.09 4.74
N ALA A 17 9.95 -4.93 4.97
CA ALA A 17 8.75 -5.00 4.15
C ALA A 17 8.06 -3.64 4.04
N LYS A 18 7.88 -2.94 5.17
CA LYS A 18 7.33 -1.57 5.14
C LYS A 18 8.19 -0.61 4.31
N ARG A 19 9.53 -0.70 4.38
CA ARG A 19 10.44 0.13 3.57
C ARG A 19 10.32 -0.21 2.08
N ALA A 20 10.31 -1.49 1.74
CA ALA A 20 10.16 -1.98 0.37
C ALA A 20 8.84 -1.51 -0.25
N LEU A 21 7.74 -1.70 0.47
CA LEU A 21 6.41 -1.25 0.03
C LEU A 21 6.34 0.26 -0.20
N ASN A 22 6.92 1.06 0.69
CA ASN A 22 6.96 2.51 0.48
C ASN A 22 7.75 2.89 -0.77
N ARG A 23 8.88 2.21 -1.03
CA ARG A 23 9.68 2.43 -2.23
C ARG A 23 8.90 2.09 -3.50
N VAL A 24 8.13 1.00 -3.49
CA VAL A 24 7.22 0.64 -4.59
C VAL A 24 6.13 1.70 -4.78
N LEU A 25 5.52 2.17 -3.69
CA LEU A 25 4.46 3.19 -3.77
C LEU A 25 4.97 4.56 -4.23
N GLU A 26 6.24 4.90 -4.00
CA GLU A 26 6.82 6.16 -4.50
C GLU A 26 6.87 6.21 -6.04
N THR A 27 7.00 5.06 -6.71
CA THR A 27 7.12 4.98 -8.18
C THR A 27 5.76 4.98 -8.88
N GLY A 28 4.68 4.65 -8.16
CA GLY A 28 3.32 4.61 -8.70
C GLY A 28 3.19 3.60 -9.84
N LEU A 29 2.60 4.03 -10.97
CA LEU A 29 2.37 3.19 -12.15
C LEU A 29 3.65 2.68 -12.82
N LYS A 30 4.82 3.28 -12.55
CA LYS A 30 6.08 2.86 -13.17
C LYS A 30 6.66 1.58 -12.56
N GLY A 31 6.24 1.23 -11.35
CA GLY A 31 6.86 0.16 -10.58
C GLY A 31 8.33 0.43 -10.28
N VAL A 32 8.99 -0.50 -9.60
CA VAL A 32 10.42 -0.49 -9.30
C VAL A 32 11.06 -1.73 -9.89
N ASP A 33 12.26 -1.62 -10.43
CA ASP A 33 13.01 -2.80 -10.85
C ASP A 33 13.28 -3.72 -9.66
N PHE A 34 13.10 -5.03 -9.84
CA PHE A 34 13.19 -5.98 -8.74
C PHE A 34 14.59 -6.03 -8.13
N GLU A 35 15.63 -6.06 -8.97
CA GLU A 35 17.00 -6.10 -8.48
C GLU A 35 17.47 -4.74 -7.95
N GLU A 36 17.07 -3.62 -8.56
CA GLU A 36 17.31 -2.29 -8.00
C GLU A 36 16.75 -2.19 -6.56
N LEU A 37 15.53 -2.68 -6.33
CA LEU A 37 14.93 -2.67 -5.00
C LEU A 37 15.76 -3.51 -4.02
N ARG A 38 16.15 -4.73 -4.40
CA ARG A 38 16.93 -5.63 -3.54
C ARG A 38 18.28 -5.03 -3.20
N GLU A 39 18.99 -4.49 -4.18
CA GLU A 39 20.28 -3.83 -3.98
C GLU A 39 20.15 -2.60 -3.09
N SER A 40 19.10 -1.79 -3.28
CA SER A 40 18.85 -0.59 -2.46
C SER A 40 18.56 -0.92 -0.98
N LEU A 41 17.99 -2.09 -0.69
CA LEU A 41 17.77 -2.56 0.68
C LEU A 41 19.05 -3.15 1.27
N ARG A 42 19.81 -3.92 0.47
CA ARG A 42 21.09 -4.50 0.90
C ARG A 42 22.15 -3.45 1.18
N SER A 43 22.23 -2.39 0.38
CA SER A 43 23.16 -1.26 0.61
C SER A 43 22.87 -0.52 1.92
N LYS A 44 21.64 -0.63 2.45
CA LYS A 44 21.25 -0.14 3.77
C LYS A 44 21.53 -1.12 4.91
N GLY A 45 22.36 -2.14 4.66
CA GLY A 45 22.80 -3.13 5.64
C GLY A 45 21.83 -4.28 5.89
N VAL A 46 20.77 -4.42 5.09
CA VAL A 46 19.80 -5.51 5.27
C VAL A 46 20.33 -6.81 4.66
N SER A 47 20.27 -7.90 5.43
CA SER A 47 20.73 -9.21 4.94
C SER A 47 19.88 -9.73 3.77
N ARG A 48 20.48 -10.55 2.90
CA ARG A 48 19.78 -11.15 1.75
C ARG A 48 18.53 -11.94 2.16
N GLY A 49 18.62 -12.67 3.28
CA GLY A 49 17.50 -13.45 3.82
C GLY A 49 16.33 -12.56 4.26
N ILE A 50 16.61 -11.46 4.96
CA ILE A 50 15.58 -10.50 5.37
C ILE A 50 14.96 -9.80 4.17
N VAL A 51 15.76 -9.37 3.19
CA VAL A 51 15.23 -8.75 1.95
C VAL A 51 14.26 -9.69 1.24
N LYS A 52 14.67 -10.95 1.02
CA LYS A 52 13.81 -11.97 0.39
C LYS A 52 12.51 -12.16 1.18
N ALA A 53 12.62 -12.48 2.47
CA ALA A 53 11.44 -12.72 3.31
C ALA A 53 10.49 -11.51 3.36
N SER A 54 11.02 -10.29 3.31
CA SER A 54 10.23 -9.07 3.33
C SER A 54 9.44 -8.84 2.05
N ILE A 55 10.03 -9.16 0.89
CA ILE A 55 9.35 -9.05 -0.41
C ILE A 55 8.34 -10.18 -0.55
N ASP A 56 8.73 -11.42 -0.23
CA ASP A 56 7.85 -12.60 -0.28
C ASP A 56 6.58 -12.33 0.55
N ARG A 57 6.73 -11.78 1.76
CA ARG A 57 5.60 -11.36 2.59
C ARG A 57 4.65 -10.40 1.86
N LEU A 58 5.17 -9.38 1.18
CA LEU A 58 4.34 -8.38 0.51
C LEU A 58 3.58 -8.96 -0.69
N LEU A 59 4.18 -9.94 -1.37
CA LEU A 59 3.52 -10.70 -2.44
C LEU A 59 2.41 -11.59 -1.86
N GLU A 60 2.69 -12.29 -0.75
CA GLU A 60 1.71 -13.13 -0.05
C GLU A 60 0.53 -12.32 0.53
N GLU A 61 0.79 -11.08 0.98
CA GLU A 61 -0.23 -10.14 1.48
C GLU A 61 -0.95 -9.34 0.36
N ASP A 62 -0.68 -9.66 -0.91
CA ASP A 62 -1.21 -8.98 -2.11
C ASP A 62 -1.02 -7.45 -2.07
N GLN A 63 0.05 -6.98 -1.43
CA GLN A 63 0.38 -5.55 -1.35
C GLN A 63 1.19 -5.09 -2.56
N ILE A 64 1.96 -6.01 -3.15
CA ILE A 64 2.72 -5.80 -4.37
C ILE A 64 2.52 -6.98 -5.31
N VAL A 65 2.82 -6.77 -6.59
CA VAL A 65 2.86 -7.81 -7.60
C VAL A 65 4.13 -7.69 -8.44
N GLU A 66 4.59 -8.81 -8.97
CA GLU A 66 5.73 -8.86 -9.90
C GLU A 66 5.24 -9.03 -11.34
N SER A 67 5.74 -8.20 -12.25
CA SER A 67 5.47 -8.32 -13.69
C SER A 67 6.67 -7.81 -14.48
N GLU A 68 7.15 -8.61 -15.43
CA GLU A 68 8.28 -8.27 -16.31
C GLU A 68 9.55 -7.81 -15.56
N GLY A 69 9.87 -8.46 -14.44
CA GLY A 69 11.04 -8.13 -13.61
C GLY A 69 10.89 -6.85 -12.77
N ARG A 70 9.68 -6.27 -12.72
CA ARG A 70 9.37 -5.08 -11.94
C ARG A 70 8.31 -5.37 -10.88
N LEU A 71 8.42 -4.70 -9.75
CA LEU A 71 7.43 -4.73 -8.68
C LEU A 71 6.52 -3.52 -8.75
N TYR A 72 5.22 -3.76 -8.72
CA TYR A 72 4.16 -2.76 -8.70
C TYR A 72 3.36 -2.89 -7.41
N SER A 73 2.74 -1.80 -6.97
CA SER A 73 1.69 -1.91 -5.96
C SER A 73 0.47 -2.57 -6.56
N LYS A 74 -0.33 -3.26 -5.73
CA LYS A 74 -1.59 -3.86 -6.20
C LYS A 74 -2.49 -2.86 -6.91
N GLY A 75 -2.60 -1.65 -6.35
CA GLY A 75 -3.37 -0.57 -6.96
C GLY A 75 -2.81 -0.15 -8.34
N ALA A 76 -1.49 -0.15 -8.53
CA ALA A 76 -0.88 0.17 -9.81
C ALA A 76 -1.13 -0.90 -10.87
N GLU A 77 -1.12 -2.18 -10.50
CA GLU A 77 -1.50 -3.28 -11.40
C GLU A 77 -2.96 -3.14 -11.86
N VAL A 78 -3.89 -2.92 -10.94
CA VAL A 78 -5.32 -2.73 -11.25
C VAL A 78 -5.52 -1.51 -12.14
N ALA A 79 -4.90 -0.38 -11.80
CA ALA A 79 -5.00 0.85 -12.58
C ALA A 79 -4.35 0.76 -13.97
N GLY A 80 -3.34 -0.11 -14.14
CA GLY A 80 -2.61 -0.29 -15.39
C GLY A 80 -3.25 -1.26 -16.38
N ARG A 81 -4.05 -2.23 -15.89
CA ARG A 81 -4.69 -3.26 -16.72
C ARG A 81 -6.02 -2.84 -17.35
N GLU A 82 -6.71 -1.88 -16.75
CA GLU A 82 -8.06 -1.51 -17.16
C GLU A 82 -8.13 -0.06 -17.62
N ASP A 83 -8.48 0.17 -18.88
CA ASP A 83 -8.83 1.52 -19.38
C ASP A 83 -10.00 2.12 -18.57
N SER A 84 -10.89 1.28 -18.04
CA SER A 84 -11.98 1.64 -17.12
C SER A 84 -11.51 2.07 -15.73
N ALA A 85 -10.40 1.51 -15.22
CA ALA A 85 -9.90 1.84 -13.88
C ALA A 85 -9.38 3.27 -13.78
N ARG A 86 -9.02 3.93 -14.91
CA ARG A 86 -8.65 5.35 -14.91
C ARG A 86 -9.75 6.26 -14.35
N GLY A 87 -11.03 5.87 -14.49
CA GLY A 87 -12.17 6.59 -13.90
C GLY A 87 -12.32 6.41 -12.38
N ASN A 88 -11.69 5.39 -11.82
CA ASN A 88 -11.78 5.02 -10.40
C ASN A 88 -10.50 5.36 -9.62
N VAL A 89 -9.57 6.12 -10.21
CA VAL A 89 -8.37 6.59 -9.52
C VAL A 89 -8.66 7.92 -8.83
N HIS A 90 -8.54 7.93 -7.50
CA HIS A 90 -8.79 9.11 -6.70
C HIS A 90 -7.60 9.44 -5.81
N ALA A 91 -7.45 10.74 -5.51
CA ALA A 91 -6.58 11.21 -4.45
C ALA A 91 -7.33 11.20 -3.11
N PHE A 92 -6.71 10.62 -2.09
CA PHE A 92 -7.25 10.53 -0.75
C PHE A 92 -6.34 11.27 0.23
N GLU A 93 -6.96 12.00 1.14
CA GLU A 93 -6.30 12.59 2.31
C GLU A 93 -7.04 12.13 3.57
N VAL A 94 -6.29 11.57 4.53
CA VAL A 94 -6.87 11.08 5.79
C VAL A 94 -7.05 12.25 6.75
N GLU A 95 -8.27 12.76 6.85
CA GLU A 95 -8.61 13.91 7.68
C GLU A 95 -8.75 13.53 9.16
N LYS A 96 -9.42 12.41 9.43
CA LYS A 96 -9.68 11.90 10.78
C LYS A 96 -9.65 10.37 10.80
N VAL A 97 -9.19 9.80 11.91
CA VAL A 97 -9.28 8.36 12.19
C VAL A 97 -10.11 8.21 13.46
N LEU A 98 -11.27 7.60 13.33
CA LEU A 98 -12.21 7.29 14.42
C LEU A 98 -12.03 5.82 14.83
N ARG A 99 -12.80 5.37 15.83
CA ARG A 99 -12.71 4.00 16.36
C ARG A 99 -13.10 2.94 15.32
N ASP A 100 -14.11 3.24 14.50
CA ASP A 100 -14.76 2.32 13.57
C ASP A 100 -14.48 2.62 12.10
N ARG A 101 -13.96 3.82 11.78
CA ARG A 101 -13.71 4.26 10.40
C ARG A 101 -12.72 5.41 10.32
N ALA A 102 -12.18 5.67 9.14
CA ALA A 102 -11.53 6.92 8.80
C ALA A 102 -12.48 7.85 8.04
N ILE A 103 -12.26 9.15 8.15
CA ILE A 103 -12.85 10.15 7.25
C ILE A 103 -11.75 10.58 6.30
N VAL A 104 -11.99 10.38 5.02
CA VAL A 104 -11.05 10.73 3.95
C VAL A 104 -11.64 11.83 3.07
N ARG A 105 -10.79 12.78 2.67
CA ARG A 105 -11.12 13.77 1.65
C ARG A 105 -10.72 13.20 0.29
N VAL A 106 -11.68 13.10 -0.61
CA VAL A 106 -11.55 12.54 -1.95
C VAL A 106 -11.42 13.69 -2.96
N ASP A 107 -10.33 13.66 -3.73
CA ASP A 107 -9.96 14.66 -4.76
C ASP A 107 -10.06 16.12 -4.28
N GLY A 108 -9.85 16.36 -2.99
CA GLY A 108 -9.95 17.68 -2.36
C GLY A 108 -11.38 18.23 -2.25
N LYS A 109 -12.40 17.47 -2.62
CA LYS A 109 -13.78 17.97 -2.80
C LYS A 109 -14.80 17.32 -1.87
N TRP A 110 -14.76 16.00 -1.71
CA TRP A 110 -15.80 15.24 -1.00
C TRP A 110 -15.25 14.55 0.24
N TRP A 111 -16.07 14.40 1.28
CA TRP A 111 -15.70 13.61 2.47
C TRP A 111 -16.39 12.27 2.42
N ALA A 112 -15.61 11.19 2.39
CA ALA A 112 -16.10 9.83 2.43
C ALA A 112 -15.73 9.15 3.76
N SER A 113 -16.61 8.26 4.22
CA SER A 113 -16.30 7.31 5.28
C SER A 113 -15.56 6.11 4.69
N LEU A 114 -14.42 5.77 5.27
CA LEU A 114 -13.62 4.60 4.90
C LEU A 114 -13.62 3.64 6.08
N PHE A 115 -14.33 2.52 5.95
CA PHE A 115 -14.34 1.48 6.96
C PHE A 115 -13.17 0.52 6.78
N PRO A 116 -12.75 -0.21 7.83
CA PRO A 116 -11.66 -1.18 7.74
C PRO A 116 -11.90 -2.27 6.69
N GLU A 117 -13.15 -2.70 6.51
CA GLU A 117 -13.54 -3.69 5.50
C GLU A 117 -13.41 -3.15 4.07
N ASP A 118 -13.48 -1.81 3.91
CA ASP A 118 -13.47 -1.10 2.63
C ASP A 118 -12.03 -0.66 2.24
N TYR A 119 -10.98 -1.27 2.82
CA TYR A 119 -9.59 -0.86 2.62
C TYR A 119 -8.61 -2.03 2.47
N ASP A 120 -8.17 -2.27 1.23
CA ASP A 120 -7.20 -3.33 0.87
C ASP A 120 -5.74 -2.84 0.82
N GLY A 121 -5.51 -1.61 1.30
CA GLY A 121 -4.20 -0.98 1.26
C GLY A 121 -3.32 -1.18 2.50
N PRO A 122 -2.11 -0.59 2.48
CA PRO A 122 -1.20 -0.65 3.60
C PRO A 122 -1.73 0.11 4.81
N ARG A 123 -2.01 -0.59 5.91
CA ARG A 123 -2.59 0.00 7.15
C ARG A 123 -1.85 1.21 7.70
N HIS A 124 -0.54 1.32 7.47
CA HIS A 124 0.23 2.49 7.96
C HIS A 124 -0.08 3.79 7.21
N LEU A 125 -0.78 3.74 6.08
CA LEU A 125 -1.24 4.91 5.34
C LEU A 125 -2.52 5.49 5.93
N ILE A 126 -3.33 4.71 6.64
CA ILE A 126 -4.51 5.19 7.38
C ILE A 126 -4.07 5.85 8.68
N LYS A 127 -3.51 7.04 8.55
CA LYS A 127 -3.14 7.94 9.65
C LYS A 127 -3.50 9.35 9.27
N ARG A 128 -4.03 10.11 10.23
CA ARG A 128 -4.37 11.52 10.04
C ARG A 128 -3.20 12.30 9.43
N GLY A 129 -3.50 13.07 8.38
CA GLY A 129 -2.54 13.89 7.63
C GLY A 129 -1.78 13.15 6.53
N ASN A 130 -1.94 11.84 6.39
CA ASN A 130 -1.39 11.13 5.24
C ASN A 130 -2.27 11.35 4.01
N SER A 131 -1.63 11.36 2.85
CA SER A 131 -2.31 11.37 1.55
C SER A 131 -1.74 10.30 0.64
N PHE A 132 -2.57 9.79 -0.27
CA PHE A 132 -2.17 8.79 -1.26
C PHE A 132 -3.14 8.81 -2.45
N LYS A 133 -2.74 8.18 -3.56
CA LYS A 133 -3.61 7.88 -4.70
C LYS A 133 -3.93 6.41 -4.71
N GLY A 134 -5.18 6.05 -4.97
CA GLY A 134 -5.63 4.66 -5.03
C GLY A 134 -6.76 4.45 -6.03
N VAL A 135 -6.99 3.19 -6.37
CA VAL A 135 -8.19 2.76 -7.09
C VAL A 135 -9.29 2.55 -6.08
N ALA A 136 -10.46 3.15 -6.28
CA ALA A 136 -11.57 3.04 -5.37
C ALA A 136 -12.92 3.14 -6.05
N ASP A 137 -13.90 2.45 -5.48
CA ASP A 137 -15.31 2.67 -5.78
C ASP A 137 -15.87 3.67 -4.76
N LEU A 138 -16.55 4.71 -5.25
CA LEU A 138 -17.24 5.70 -4.43
C LEU A 138 -18.74 5.43 -4.51
N TYR A 139 -19.41 5.33 -3.36
CA TYR A 139 -20.81 4.94 -3.32
C TYR A 139 -21.55 5.56 -2.14
N HIS A 140 -22.88 5.48 -2.18
CA HIS A 140 -23.74 5.86 -1.07
C HIS A 140 -24.37 4.63 -0.45
N GLU A 141 -24.32 4.55 0.88
CA GLU A 141 -24.95 3.49 1.65
C GLU A 141 -25.45 4.10 2.96
N ASP A 142 -26.70 3.80 3.34
CA ASP A 142 -27.36 4.34 4.53
C ASP A 142 -27.24 5.87 4.67
N GLY A 143 -27.36 6.58 3.55
CA GLY A 143 -27.25 8.05 3.50
C GLY A 143 -25.84 8.60 3.74
N ARG A 144 -24.80 7.75 3.73
CA ARG A 144 -23.39 8.15 3.87
C ARG A 144 -22.63 7.95 2.58
N PHE A 145 -21.80 8.92 2.24
CA PHE A 145 -20.81 8.76 1.17
C PHE A 145 -19.64 7.90 1.68
N ARG A 146 -19.36 6.80 1.01
CA ARG A 146 -18.35 5.79 1.37
C ARG A 146 -17.36 5.61 0.23
N ALA A 147 -16.15 5.17 0.58
CA ALA A 147 -15.11 4.82 -0.36
C ALA A 147 -14.61 3.41 -0.07
N TRP A 148 -14.61 2.54 -1.07
CA TRP A 148 -13.95 1.24 -1.04
C TRP A 148 -12.66 1.30 -1.85
N ILE A 149 -11.53 1.33 -1.15
CA ILE A 149 -10.20 1.46 -1.74
C ILE A 149 -9.62 0.06 -1.96
N LYS A 150 -9.69 -0.39 -3.21
CA LYS A 150 -9.24 -1.71 -3.68
C LYS A 150 -7.71 -1.84 -3.79
N GLY A 151 -7.01 -0.71 -3.77
CA GLY A 151 -5.55 -0.72 -3.79
C GLY A 151 -4.94 0.67 -3.85
N VAL A 152 -3.78 0.83 -3.21
CA VAL A 152 -3.01 2.08 -3.26
C VAL A 152 -2.03 2.03 -4.43
N ILE A 153 -2.05 3.07 -5.26
CA ILE A 153 -1.14 3.23 -6.40
C ILE A 153 0.13 3.93 -5.94
N LYS A 154 -0.02 5.09 -5.29
CA LYS A 154 1.07 6.00 -4.96
C LYS A 154 0.85 6.68 -3.61
N ARG A 155 1.93 6.97 -2.88
CA ARG A 155 1.91 7.79 -1.66
C ARG A 155 2.80 9.03 -1.78
#